data_AF-A0A6F8PVB6-F1
#
_entry.id   AF-A0A6F8PVB6-F1
#
_cell.length_a   1.000
_cell.length_b   1.000
_cell.length_c   1.000
_cell.angle_alpha   90.00
_cell.angle_beta   90.00
_cell.angle_gamma   90.00
#
_symmetry.space_group_name_H-M   'P 1'
#
loop_
_entity.id
_entity.type
_entity.pdbx_description
1 polymer ?
#
loop_
_entity_poly.entity_id
_entity_poly.type
_entity_poly.pdbx_seq_one_letter_code
_entity_poly.pdbx_strand_id
1 'polypeptide(L)' 'MFETLLAAIALVFIIEGLLPFVFPEVWKKMMAEASALPEGSLRTMGLVSITIGLLLLLIFS' A
#
# COMPACT_ATOMS: atom_id res chain seq x y z
N MET A 1 -9.50 2.04 20.66
CA MET A 1 -8.65 0.97 20.09
C MET A 1 -9.34 0.28 18.92
N PHE A 2 -10.53 -0.31 19.10
CA PHE A 2 -11.26 -0.95 17.98
C PHE A 2 -11.68 0.06 16.88
N GLU A 3 -12.24 1.20 17.25
CA GLU A 3 -12.61 2.27 16.29
C GLU A 3 -11.41 2.78 15.48
N THR A 4 -10.26 2.92 16.13
CA THR A 4 -9.01 3.34 15.46
C THR A 4 -8.53 2.31 14.45
N LEU A 5 -8.63 1.02 14.78
CA LEU A 5 -8.30 -0.08 13.86
C LEU A 5 -9.28 -0.10 12.68
N LEU A 6 -10.58 0.07 12.94
CA LEU A 6 -11.60 0.10 11.90
C LEU A 6 -11.38 1.30 10.94
N ALA A 7 -11.05 2.47 11.48
CA ALA A 7 -10.71 3.65 10.69
C ALA A 7 -9.44 3.44 9.84
N ALA A 8 -8.39 2.84 10.41
CA ALA A 8 -7.17 2.52 9.67
C ALA A 8 -7.45 1.58 8.49
N ILE A 9 -8.25 0.52 8.72
CA ILE A 9 -8.67 -0.40 7.65
C ILE A 9 -9.50 0.33 6.59
N ALA A 10 -10.47 1.16 7.00
CA ALA A 10 -11.29 1.93 6.07
C ALA A 10 -10.44 2.85 5.18
N LEU A 11 -9.43 3.51 5.74
CA LEU A 11 -8.50 4.37 4.99
C LEU A 11 -7.67 3.57 3.97
N VAL A 12 -7.22 2.36 4.30
CA VAL A 12 -6.52 1.49 3.35
C VAL A 12 -7.42 1.19 2.14
N PHE A 13 -8.67 0.79 2.37
CA PHE A 13 -9.62 0.53 1.28
C PHE A 13 -9.91 1.76 0.43
N ILE A 14 -10.06 2.94 1.06
CA ILE A 14 -10.27 4.19 0.32
C ILE A 14 -9.06 4.52 -0.55
N ILE A 15 -7.84 4.44 0.00
CA ILE A 15 -6.61 4.78 -0.73
C ILE A 15 -6.35 3.79 -1.86
N GLU A 16 -6.46 2.48 -1.60
CA GLU A 16 -6.28 1.44 -2.61
C GLU A 16 -7.35 1.50 -3.71
N GLY A 17 -8.60 1.86 -3.36
CA GLY A 17 -9.70 2.00 -4.32
C GLY A 17 -9.67 3.30 -5.13
N LEU A 18 -9.02 4.36 -4.63
CA LEU A 18 -9.01 5.67 -5.29
C LEU A 18 -8.28 5.63 -6.64
N LEU A 19 -7.11 5.00 -6.69
CA LEU A 19 -6.29 4.94 -7.90
C LEU A 19 -6.97 4.18 -9.06
N PRO A 20 -7.54 2.96 -8.88
CA PRO A 20 -8.27 2.29 -9.95
C PRO A 20 -9.58 2.99 -10.33
N PHE A 21 -10.22 3.73 -9.40
CA PHE A 21 -11.44 4.48 -9.70
C PHE A 21 -11.15 5.73 -10.55
N VAL A 22 -10.14 6.52 -10.19
CA VAL A 22 -9.82 7.78 -10.87
C VAL A 22 -8.96 7.55 -12.12
N PHE A 23 -7.99 6.64 -12.05
CA PHE A 23 -7.01 6.40 -13.13
C PHE A 23 -6.82 4.90 -13.43
N PRO A 24 -7.84 4.22 -13.99
CA PRO A 24 -7.81 2.77 -14.23
C PRO A 24 -6.69 2.31 -15.17
N GLU A 25 -6.34 3.10 -16.19
CA GLU A 25 -5.25 2.74 -17.13
C GLU A 25 -3.88 2.79 -16.47
N VAL A 26 -3.63 3.79 -15.62
CA VAL A 26 -2.39 3.92 -14.85
C VAL A 26 -2.26 2.75 -13.88
N TRP A 27 -3.35 2.41 -13.18
CA TRP A 27 -3.38 1.27 -12.27
C TRP A 27 -3.03 -0.05 -12.97
N LYS A 28 -3.68 -0.34 -14.11
CA LYS A 28 -3.40 -1.55 -14.91
C LYS A 28 -1.93 -1.63 -15.33
N LYS A 29 -1.35 -0.51 -15.79
CA LYS A 29 0.06 -0.44 -16.17
C LYS A 29 0.98 -0.72 -14.97
N MET A 30 0.72 -0.08 -13.82
CA MET A 30 1.51 -0.29 -12.60
C MET A 30 1.47 -1.74 -12.13
N MET A 31 0.29 -2.39 -12.17
CA MET A 31 0.16 -3.80 -11.80
C MET A 31 0.90 -4.73 -12.77
N ALA A 32 0.84 -4.44 -14.08
CA ALA A 32 1.59 -5.21 -15.07
C ALA A 32 3.11 -5.08 -14.85
N GLU A 33 3.60 -3.87 -14.62
CA GLU A 33 5.02 -3.61 -14.31
C GLU A 33 5.43 -4.30 -13.00
N ALA A 34 4.61 -4.22 -11.95
CA ALA A 34 4.87 -4.88 -10.69
C ALA A 34 4.93 -6.42 -10.84
N SER A 35 4.07 -7.00 -11.67
CA SER A 35 4.07 -8.45 -11.94
C SER A 35 5.29 -8.93 -12.75
N ALA A 36 5.93 -8.03 -13.50
CA ALA A 36 7.13 -8.32 -14.26
C ALA A 36 8.41 -8.21 -13.41
N LEU A 37 8.34 -7.67 -12.19
CA LEU A 37 9.48 -7.58 -11.30
C LEU A 37 9.88 -8.97 -10.75
N PRO A 38 11.18 -9.26 -10.60
CA PRO A 38 11.63 -10.45 -9.90
C PRO A 38 11.09 -10.49 -8.46
N GLU A 39 10.72 -11.67 -7.98
CA GLU A 39 10.15 -11.86 -6.63
C GLU A 39 11.00 -11.24 -5.52
N GLY A 40 12.33 -11.34 -5.62
CA GLY A 40 13.26 -10.76 -4.65
C GLY A 40 13.15 -9.22 -4.56
N SER A 41 12.92 -8.56 -5.69
CA SER A 41 12.74 -7.11 -5.74
C SER A 41 11.39 -6.71 -5.12
N LEU A 42 10.33 -7.44 -5.46
CA LEU A 42 8.99 -7.18 -4.91
C LEU A 42 8.96 -7.36 -3.38
N ARG A 43 9.61 -8.41 -2.87
CA ARG A 43 9.76 -8.65 -1.42
C ARG A 43 10.54 -7.55 -0.72
N THR A 44 11.61 -7.06 -1.34
CA THR A 44 12.42 -5.97 -0.77
C THR A 44 11.63 -4.67 -0.73
N MET A 45 10.89 -4.35 -1.80
CA MET A 45 9.98 -3.19 -1.83
C MET A 45 8.93 -3.28 -0.72
N GLY A 46 8.32 -4.46 -0.54
CA GLY A 46 7.40 -4.72 0.56
C GLY A 46 8.02 -4.52 1.94
N LEU A 47 9.22 -5.05 2.17
CA LEU A 47 9.95 -4.88 3.44
C LEU A 47 10.27 -3.42 3.74
N VAL A 48 10.70 -2.65 2.74
CA VAL A 48 10.97 -1.21 2.89
C VAL A 48 9.68 -0.47 3.24
N SER A 49 8.57 -0.75 2.56
CA SER A 49 7.26 -0.15 2.84
C SER A 49 6.78 -0.44 4.27
N ILE A 50 6.86 -1.71 4.70
CA ILE A 50 6.53 -2.13 6.05
C ILE A 50 7.40 -1.41 7.08
N THR A 51 8.70 -1.32 6.83
CA THR A 51 9.66 -0.66 7.74
C THR A 51 9.34 0.82 7.90
N ILE A 52 9.08 1.53 6.80
CA ILE A 52 8.68 2.94 6.84
C ILE A 52 7.37 3.11 7.61
N GLY A 53 6.36 2.28 7.31
CA GLY A 53 5.08 2.30 8.01
C GLY A 53 5.23 2.06 9.52
N LEU A 54 6.09 1.11 9.91
CA LEU A 54 6.38 0.82 11.31
C LEU A 54 7.08 2.00 12.00
N LEU A 55 8.06 2.62 11.35
CA LEU A 55 8.75 3.79 11.90
C LEU A 55 7.79 4.97 12.09
N LEU A 56 6.93 5.23 11.10
CA LEU A 56 5.90 6.27 11.20
C LEU A 56 4.93 5.96 12.35
N LEU A 57 4.47 4.71 12.46
CA LEU A 57 3.61 4.29 13.57
C LEU A 57 4.31 4.57 14.90
N LEU A 58 5.54 4.09 15.11
CA LEU A 58 6.28 4.26 16.36
C LEU A 58 6.56 5.73 16.75
N ILE A 59 6.70 6.63 15.77
CA ILE A 59 6.97 8.05 16.02
C ILE A 59 5.69 8.84 16.32
N PHE A 60 4.57 8.49 15.69
CA PHE A 60 3.33 9.27 15.72
C PHE A 60 2.16 8.63 16.50
N SER A 61 2.28 7.36 16.92
CA SER A 61 1.31 6.67 17.80
C SER A 61 1.64 6.85 19.27
#